data_AF-A0A963Y7F6-F1
#
_entry.id   AF-A0A963Y7F6-F1
#
_cell.length_a   1.000
_cell.length_b   1.000
_cell.length_c   1.000
_cell.angle_alpha   90.00
_cell.angle_beta   90.00
_cell.angle_gamma   90.00
#
_symmetry.space_group_name_H-M   'P 1'
#
loop_
_entity.id
_entity.type
_entity.pdbx_description
1 polymer ?
#
loop_
_entity_poly.entity_id
_entity_poly.type
_entity_poly.pdbx_seq_one_letter_code
_entity_poly.pdbx_strand_id
1 'polypeptide(L)' 'GISLVAHMQNPHTPAVHMNTRMFWTPHAWWFGGGADLNPCIEYDEDTRHF' A
#
# COMPACT_ATOMS: atom_id res chain seq x y z
N GLY A 1 1.37 5.95 13.29
CA GLY A 1 1.49 5.25 12.00
C GLY A 1 0.86 6.09 10.91
N ILE A 2 1.14 5.77 9.65
CA ILE A 2 0.52 6.39 8.48
C ILE A 2 -0.32 5.31 7.79
N SER A 3 -1.51 5.67 7.34
CA SER A 3 -2.36 4.83 6.49
C SER A 3 -2.92 5.69 5.37
N LEU A 4 -2.84 5.19 4.15
CA LEU A 4 -3.30 5.87 2.95
C LEU A 4 -4.04 4.89 2.05
N VAL A 5 -5.16 5.35 1.50
CA VAL A 5 -5.84 4.74 0.36
C VAL A 5 -6.05 5.86 -0.65
N ALA A 6 -5.67 5.62 -1.91
CA ALA A 6 -5.88 6.58 -2.97
C ALA A 6 -6.61 5.94 -4.16
N HIS A 7 -7.70 6.58 -4.56
CA HIS A 7 -8.50 6.20 -5.72
C HIS A 7 -8.29 7.20 -6.84
N MET A 8 -7.84 6.70 -7.98
CA MET A 8 -7.59 7.53 -9.16
C MET A 8 -8.85 7.64 -10.00
N GLN A 9 -9.06 8.81 -10.61
CA GLN A 9 -10.22 9.02 -11.47
C GLN A 9 -10.13 8.19 -12.76
N ASN A 10 -8.92 7.98 -13.28
CA ASN A 10 -8.70 7.22 -14.50
C ASN A 10 -8.65 5.70 -14.19
N PRO A 11 -9.52 4.86 -14.78
CA PRO A 11 -9.52 3.41 -14.52
C PRO A 11 -8.27 2.68 -14.99
N HIS A 12 -7.45 3.31 -15.84
CA HIS A 12 -6.14 2.80 -16.23
C HIS A 12 -5.06 2.99 -15.16
N THR A 13 -5.33 3.75 -14.09
CA THR A 13 -4.40 3.91 -12.98
C THR A 13 -4.92 3.12 -11.77
N PRO A 14 -4.15 2.17 -11.21
CA PRO A 14 -4.63 1.35 -10.10
C PRO A 14 -4.91 2.19 -8.84
N ALA A 15 -5.89 1.75 -8.06
CA ALA A 15 -5.99 2.22 -6.69
C ALA A 15 -4.82 1.66 -5.88
N VAL A 16 -4.36 2.41 -4.89
CA VAL A 16 -3.22 2.02 -4.05
C VAL A 16 -3.58 2.17 -2.58
N HIS A 17 -3.16 1.19 -1.79
CA HIS A 17 -3.14 1.29 -0.33
C HIS A 17 -1.70 1.16 0.16
N MET A 18 -1.37 1.92 1.22
CA MET A 18 -0.16 1.69 1.99
C MET A 18 -0.39 1.97 3.47
N ASN A 19 0.35 1.27 4.32
CA ASN A 19 0.47 1.64 5.71
C ASN A 19 1.88 1.43 6.27
N THR A 20 2.19 2.22 7.29
CA THR A 20 3.34 2.02 8.16
C THR A 20 2.89 2.23 9.61
N ARG A 21 3.32 1.35 10.51
CA ARG A 21 3.01 1.42 11.93
C ARG A 21 4.18 0.92 12.75
N MET A 22 4.44 1.65 13.83
CA MET A 22 5.39 1.26 14.85
C MET A 22 4.59 1.02 16.12
N PHE A 23 4.76 -0.15 16.72
CA PHE A 23 4.28 -0.44 18.06
C PHE A 23 5.47 -0.62 18.98
N TRP A 24 5.47 0.08 20.11
CA TRP A 24 6.60 0.10 21.02
C TRP A 24 6.17 0.05 22.47
N THR A 25 6.87 -0.77 23.25
CA THR A 25 6.90 -0.80 24.71
C THR A 25 8.36 -0.96 25.16
N PRO A 26 8.71 -0.71 26.43
CA PRO A 26 10.09 -0.82 26.90
C PRO A 26 10.77 -2.18 26.68
N HIS A 27 10.00 -3.27 26.60
CA HIS A 27 10.54 -4.64 26.52
C HIS A 27 10.17 -5.38 25.22
N ALA A 28 9.31 -4.81 24.39
CA ALA A 28 8.92 -5.40 23.12
C ALA A 28 8.48 -4.31 22.14
N TRP A 29 8.83 -4.48 20.88
CA TRP A 29 8.44 -3.59 19.82
C TRP A 29 8.39 -4.33 18.50
N TRP A 30 7.62 -3.81 17.57
CA TRP A 30 7.63 -4.26 16.19
C TRP A 30 7.23 -3.12 15.27
N PHE A 31 7.83 -3.14 14.09
CA PHE A 31 7.39 -2.33 12.97
C PHE A 31 6.59 -3.21 12.02
N GLY A 32 5.50 -2.67 11.50
CA GLY A 32 4.68 -3.34 10.51
C GLY A 32 4.25 -2.36 9.44
N GLY A 33 4.05 -2.87 8.25
CA GLY A 33 3.67 -2.06 7.12
C GLY A 33 3.40 -2.92 5.90
N GLY A 34 2.96 -2.27 4.85
CA GLY A 34 2.78 -2.88 3.54
C GLY A 34 2.25 -1.85 2.54
N ALA A 35 2.32 -2.23 1.27
CA ALA A 35 1.66 -1.53 0.20
C ALA A 35 1.09 -2.58 -0.77
N ASP A 36 0.00 -2.22 -1.44
CA ASP A 36 -0.66 -3.05 -2.45
C ASP A 36 -1.25 -2.19 -3.57
N LEU A 37 -1.27 -2.78 -4.77
CA LEU A 37 -2.00 -2.26 -5.93
C LEU A 37 -3.31 -3.02 -6.11
N ASN A 38 -4.36 -2.26 -6.40
CA ASN A 38 -5.67 -2.79 -6.74
C ASN A 38 -6.12 -2.20 -8.10
N PRO A 39 -5.67 -2.81 -9.22
CA PRO A 39 -6.01 -2.34 -10.55
C PRO A 39 -7.47 -2.60 -10.91
N CYS A 40 -8.13 -1.62 -11.55
CA CYS A 40 -9.42 -1.85 -12.22
C CYS A 40 -9.23 -2.60 -13.55
N ILE A 41 -8.10 -2.38 -14.21
CA ILE A 41 -7.66 -3.04 -15.44
C ILE A 41 -6.24 -3.52 -15.21
N GLU A 42 -5.98 -4.81 -15.37
CA GLU A 42 -4.68 -5.39 -15.10
C GLU A 42 -3.68 -5.10 -16.23
N TYR A 43 -2.50 -4.64 -15.85
CA TYR A 43 -1.32 -4.56 -16.70
C TYR A 43 -0.19 -5.36 -16.06
N ASP A 44 0.29 -6.38 -16.77
CA ASP A 44 1.40 -7.23 -16.30
C ASP A 44 2.65 -6.39 -15.99
N GLU A 45 2.86 -5.31 -16.74
CA GLU A 45 3.97 -4.38 -16.53
C GLU A 45 3.85 -3.65 -15.18
N ASP A 46 2.68 -3.11 -14.84
CA ASP A 46 2.45 -2.43 -13.55
C ASP A 46 2.69 -3.37 -12.36
N THR A 47 2.25 -4.62 -12.46
CA THR A 47 2.50 -5.65 -11.42
C THR A 47 3.98 -5.99 -11.30
N ARG A 48 4.72 -6.00 -12.41
CA ARG A 48 6.16 -6.28 -12.40
C ARG A 48 7.01 -5.13 -11.85
N HIS A 49 6.54 -3.88 -11.99
CA HIS A 49 7.25 -2.70 -11.48
C HIS A 49 6.99 -2.42 -10.00
N PHE A 50 5.88 -2.90 -9.46
CA PHE A 50 5.50 -2.74 -8.05
C PHE A 50 6.19 -3.75 -7.14
#